data_AF-A0AAD7DKP1-F1
#
_entry.id   AF-A0AAD7DKP1-F1
#
_cell.length_a   1.000
_cell.length_b   1.000
_cell.length_c   1.000
_cell.angle_alpha   90.00
_cell.angle_beta   90.00
_cell.angle_gamma   90.00
#
_symmetry.space_group_name_H-M   'P 1'
#
loop_
_entity.id
_entity.type
_entity.pdbx_description
1 polymer ?
#
loop_
_entity_poly.entity_id
_entity_poly.type
_entity_poly.pdbx_seq_one_letter_code
_entity_poly.pdbx_strand_id
1 'polypeptide(L)'
;MFLHKIPKVARPPNVLVAPSHYRAHSFVAPRHKRVQETAEEPLPVPKALPPAKRLAISMCPILGCRVAQVQTLVTCMDARINPFSQLDISEGDAHIIRNAGGMAKDALRSLIISQRLLGTREIAVYHHTGCGMVTFRGSELKRLVKWADPDNISCAEQVDKIDFLEFNDLEESVKSDVNFLKESPLILKGTKITGWIHDIDTGEATRVI
;
A
#
# COMPACT_ATOMS: atom_id res chain seq x y z
N MET A 1 -0.59 -63.96 -10.59
CA MET A 1 -0.12 -62.64 -11.07
C MET A 1 -1.35 -61.77 -11.26
N PHE A 2 -1.68 -60.94 -10.26
CA PHE A 2 -2.90 -60.14 -10.22
C PHE A 2 -2.67 -58.80 -10.93
N LEU A 3 -3.44 -58.52 -11.99
CA LEU A 3 -3.49 -57.21 -12.63
C LEU A 3 -4.61 -56.37 -12.00
N HIS A 4 -4.24 -55.29 -11.29
CA HIS A 4 -5.20 -54.32 -10.77
C HIS A 4 -5.77 -53.45 -11.90
N LYS A 5 -7.10 -53.43 -12.04
CA LYS A 5 -7.84 -52.51 -12.92
C LYS A 5 -7.96 -51.14 -12.24
N ILE A 6 -7.52 -50.09 -12.93
CA ILE A 6 -7.76 -48.69 -12.57
C ILE A 6 -9.22 -48.33 -12.94
N PRO A 7 -10.00 -47.62 -12.10
CA PRO A 7 -11.36 -47.19 -12.44
C PRO A 7 -11.33 -45.98 -13.39
N LYS A 8 -12.15 -46.03 -14.45
CA LYS A 8 -12.37 -44.91 -15.39
C LYS A 8 -13.27 -43.86 -14.72
N VAL A 9 -12.76 -42.65 -14.53
CA VAL A 9 -13.56 -41.48 -14.12
C VAL A 9 -14.35 -40.97 -15.33
N ALA A 10 -15.66 -40.76 -15.15
CA ALA A 10 -16.58 -40.30 -16.18
C ALA A 10 -16.34 -38.82 -16.54
N ARG A 11 -16.41 -38.49 -17.84
CA ARG A 11 -16.41 -37.10 -18.33
C ARG A 11 -17.79 -36.47 -18.14
N PRO A 12 -17.92 -35.19 -17.74
CA PRO A 12 -19.20 -34.50 -17.74
C PRO A 12 -19.71 -34.26 -19.19
N PRO A 13 -21.04 -34.15 -19.37
CA PRO A 13 -21.66 -34.14 -20.69
C PRO A 13 -21.45 -32.83 -21.44
N ASN A 14 -21.37 -32.97 -22.76
CA ASN A 14 -21.26 -31.92 -23.79
C ASN A 14 -22.16 -30.70 -23.52
N VAL A 15 -21.55 -29.52 -23.36
CA VAL A 15 -22.22 -28.26 -23.69
C VAL A 15 -21.81 -27.91 -25.12
N LEU A 16 -22.79 -27.96 -26.01
CA LEU A 16 -22.70 -27.66 -27.43
C LEU A 16 -22.24 -26.21 -27.66
N VAL A 17 -21.11 -26.06 -28.35
CA VAL A 17 -20.68 -24.78 -28.94
C VAL A 17 -21.42 -24.61 -30.26
N ALA A 18 -22.26 -23.59 -30.37
CA ALA A 18 -22.84 -23.16 -31.64
C ALA A 18 -21.93 -22.11 -32.30
N PRO A 19 -21.60 -22.22 -33.60
CA PRO A 19 -20.85 -21.20 -34.32
C PRO A 19 -21.82 -20.14 -34.81
N SER A 20 -21.69 -18.89 -34.35
CA SER A 20 -22.37 -17.76 -34.97
C SER A 20 -21.38 -16.67 -35.33
N HIS A 21 -21.51 -16.22 -36.56
CA HIS A 21 -20.65 -15.33 -37.30
C HIS A 21 -20.34 -14.02 -36.56
N TYR A 22 -19.07 -13.77 -36.21
CA TYR A 22 -18.60 -12.42 -35.92
C TYR A 22 -17.81 -11.89 -37.11
N ARG A 23 -18.48 -11.07 -37.90
CA ARG A 23 -17.95 -10.33 -39.05
C ARG A 23 -17.00 -9.26 -38.50
N ALA A 24 -15.73 -9.28 -38.92
CA ALA A 24 -14.78 -8.23 -38.58
C ALA A 24 -15.21 -6.90 -39.23
N HIS A 25 -15.84 -6.03 -38.45
CA HIS A 25 -16.04 -4.64 -38.82
C HIS A 25 -14.79 -3.85 -38.39
N SER A 26 -14.12 -3.25 -39.37
CA SER A 26 -13.04 -2.27 -39.20
C SER A 26 -13.56 -1.10 -38.36
N PHE A 27 -13.15 -1.06 -37.10
CA PHE A 27 -13.50 0.01 -36.17
C PHE A 27 -12.62 1.23 -36.49
N VAL A 28 -13.17 2.19 -37.23
CA VAL A 28 -12.59 3.53 -37.39
C VAL A 28 -12.84 4.29 -36.09
N ALA A 29 -11.77 4.69 -35.39
CA ALA A 29 -11.85 5.44 -34.15
C ALA A 29 -12.59 6.79 -34.35
N PRO A 30 -13.57 7.15 -33.49
CA PRO A 30 -14.19 8.47 -33.56
C PRO A 30 -13.23 9.53 -33.02
N ARG A 31 -13.04 10.62 -33.77
CA ARG A 31 -12.30 11.81 -33.33
C ARG A 31 -12.95 12.37 -32.07
N HIS A 32 -12.23 12.33 -30.94
CA HIS A 32 -12.65 12.95 -29.69
C HIS A 32 -12.91 14.45 -29.91
N LYS A 33 -14.16 14.87 -29.72
CA LYS A 33 -14.51 16.29 -29.53
C LYS A 33 -13.98 16.71 -28.15
N ARG A 34 -13.25 17.82 -28.12
CA ARG A 34 -12.71 18.48 -26.92
C ARG A 34 -13.86 18.78 -25.96
N VAL A 35 -13.92 18.06 -24.83
CA VAL A 35 -14.84 18.37 -23.73
C VAL A 35 -14.38 19.69 -23.13
N GLN A 36 -15.30 20.65 -23.02
CA GLN A 36 -15.06 21.93 -22.38
C GLN A 36 -14.90 21.71 -20.87
N GLU A 37 -13.78 22.18 -20.35
CA GLU A 37 -13.39 22.14 -18.94
C GLU A 37 -14.25 23.15 -18.17
N THR A 38 -15.27 22.68 -17.46
CA THR A 38 -15.97 23.48 -16.45
C THR A 38 -15.15 23.39 -15.17
N ALA A 39 -14.57 24.52 -14.76
CA ALA A 39 -13.80 24.64 -13.52
C ALA A 39 -14.69 24.28 -12.32
N GLU A 40 -14.44 23.12 -11.72
CA GLU A 40 -14.92 22.81 -10.37
C GLU A 40 -14.07 23.62 -9.38
N GLU A 41 -14.73 24.35 -8.49
CA GLU A 41 -14.06 25.08 -7.41
C GLU A 41 -13.31 24.08 -6.51
N PRO A 42 -12.03 24.36 -6.15
CA PRO A 42 -11.24 23.44 -5.35
C PRO A 42 -11.87 23.24 -3.98
N LEU A 43 -12.00 21.96 -3.58
CA LEU A 43 -12.47 21.56 -2.26
C LEU A 43 -11.67 22.28 -1.16
N PRO A 44 -12.33 22.72 -0.07
CA PRO A 44 -11.66 23.41 1.03
C PRO A 44 -10.63 22.46 1.67
N VAL A 45 -9.37 22.89 1.66
CA VAL A 45 -8.26 22.16 2.26
C VAL A 45 -8.50 22.07 3.79
N PRO A 46 -8.51 20.88 4.39
CA PRO A 46 -8.63 20.75 5.84
C PRO A 46 -7.47 21.47 6.54
N LYS A 47 -7.75 22.03 7.72
CA LYS A 47 -6.78 22.86 8.46
C LYS A 47 -5.47 22.08 8.66
N ALA A 48 -4.41 22.63 8.07
CA ALA A 48 -3.05 22.12 8.12
C ALA A 48 -2.65 21.71 9.54
N LEU A 49 -1.95 20.56 9.64
CA LEU A 49 -1.13 20.27 10.81
C LEU A 49 -0.23 21.49 11.11
N PRO A 50 0.13 21.74 12.38
CA PRO A 50 1.01 22.84 12.71
C PRO A 50 2.29 22.74 11.86
N PRO A 51 2.73 23.84 11.21
CA PRO A 51 3.87 23.80 10.33
C PRO A 51 5.05 23.23 11.11
N ALA A 52 5.64 22.15 10.59
CA ALA A 52 6.89 21.64 11.12
C ALA A 52 7.85 22.83 11.20
N LYS A 53 8.27 23.19 12.42
CA LYS A 53 9.19 24.32 12.64
C LYS A 53 10.33 24.17 11.63
N ARG A 54 10.51 25.19 10.79
CA ARG A 54 11.49 25.24 9.70
C ARG A 54 12.90 25.16 10.29
N LEU A 55 13.32 23.95 10.67
CA LEU A 55 14.61 23.67 11.28
C LEU A 55 15.64 23.49 10.18
N ALA A 56 16.83 24.05 10.42
CA ALA A 56 17.89 24.21 9.43
C ALA A 56 18.18 22.91 8.65
N ILE A 57 18.24 23.04 7.33
CA ILE A 57 18.58 21.99 6.36
C ILE A 57 20.02 21.54 6.66
N SER A 58 20.16 20.30 7.12
CA SER A 58 21.46 19.71 7.44
C SER A 58 21.83 18.75 6.32
N MET A 59 23.01 18.96 5.72
CA MET A 59 23.54 18.05 4.71
C MET A 59 23.91 16.73 5.38
N CYS A 60 23.39 15.60 4.86
CA CYS A 60 23.80 14.28 5.33
C CYS A 60 25.31 14.12 5.04
N PRO A 61 26.17 13.98 6.07
CA PRO A 61 27.61 13.94 5.86
C PRO A 61 28.09 12.67 5.14
N ILE A 62 27.24 11.63 5.09
CA ILE A 62 27.57 10.33 4.48
C ILE A 62 27.24 10.32 2.98
N LEU A 63 26.14 10.95 2.57
CA LEU A 63 25.61 10.85 1.20
C LEU A 63 25.59 12.18 0.45
N GLY A 64 25.98 13.29 1.07
CA GLY A 64 26.02 14.62 0.43
C GLY A 64 24.64 15.18 0.03
N CYS A 65 23.56 14.47 0.39
CA CYS A 65 22.18 14.87 0.14
C CYS A 65 21.73 15.93 1.16
N ARG A 66 21.01 16.97 0.70
CA ARG A 66 20.34 17.93 1.58
C ARG A 66 19.11 17.26 2.16
N VAL A 67 19.02 17.15 3.48
CA VAL A 67 17.83 16.61 4.13
C VAL A 67 17.34 17.64 5.16
N ALA A 68 16.19 18.27 4.86
CA ALA A 68 15.47 19.08 5.84
C ALA A 68 14.99 18.14 6.94
N GLN A 69 14.88 18.59 8.20
CA GLN A 69 14.73 17.71 9.37
C GLN A 69 13.70 16.59 9.17
N VAL A 70 14.24 15.40 8.89
CA VAL A 70 13.52 14.39 8.10
C VAL A 70 12.62 13.58 9.00
N GLN A 71 11.32 13.80 8.87
CA GLN A 71 10.36 12.83 9.37
C GLN A 71 10.31 11.66 8.37
N THR A 72 10.08 10.44 8.85
CA THR A 72 9.77 9.32 7.95
C THR A 72 8.27 9.05 8.02
N LEU A 73 7.61 9.25 6.88
CA LEU A 73 6.21 8.90 6.69
C LEU A 73 6.12 7.45 6.22
N VAL A 74 5.30 6.65 6.89
CA VAL A 74 4.88 5.33 6.41
C VAL A 74 3.39 5.41 6.10
N THR A 75 3.00 5.12 4.87
CA THR A 75 1.59 5.16 4.46
C THR A 75 1.25 4.12 3.41
N CYS A 76 -0.04 3.98 3.08
CA CYS A 76 -0.51 3.01 2.11
C CYS A 76 -0.15 3.40 0.67
N MET A 77 -0.04 2.40 -0.21
CA MET A 77 0.10 2.56 -1.67
C MET A 77 -1.22 2.95 -2.37
N ASP A 78 -2.27 3.27 -1.62
CA ASP A 78 -3.58 3.65 -2.17
C ASP A 78 -3.47 4.84 -3.14
N ALA A 79 -4.03 4.68 -4.34
CA ALA A 79 -3.94 5.66 -5.41
C ALA A 79 -4.60 7.01 -5.07
N ARG A 80 -5.53 7.03 -4.09
CA ARG A 80 -6.23 8.23 -3.64
C ARG A 80 -5.39 9.08 -2.68
N ILE A 81 -4.26 8.55 -2.22
CA ILE A 81 -3.38 9.26 -1.29
C ILE A 81 -2.24 9.94 -2.04
N ASN A 82 -2.19 11.27 -1.95
CA ASN A 82 -1.07 12.10 -2.33
C ASN A 82 -0.43 12.71 -1.07
N PRO A 83 0.68 12.13 -0.58
CA PRO A 83 1.34 12.57 0.65
C PRO A 83 1.80 14.04 0.62
N PHE A 84 2.21 14.57 -0.53
CA PHE A 84 2.72 15.93 -0.63
C PHE A 84 1.59 16.95 -0.42
N SER A 85 0.45 16.77 -1.09
CA SER A 85 -0.66 17.71 -1.01
C SER A 85 -1.54 17.52 0.22
N GLN A 86 -1.70 16.29 0.70
CA GLN A 86 -2.62 15.99 1.81
C GLN A 86 -1.97 16.11 3.19
N LEU A 87 -0.65 15.94 3.30
CA LEU A 87 0.06 15.97 4.58
C LEU A 87 0.99 17.18 4.73
N ASP A 88 0.86 18.18 3.83
CA ASP A 88 1.64 19.42 3.82
C ASP A 88 3.17 19.17 3.87
N ILE A 89 3.64 18.22 3.06
CA ILE A 89 5.04 17.84 2.96
C ILE A 89 5.62 18.46 1.69
N SER A 90 6.73 19.21 1.81
CA SER A 90 7.47 19.69 0.64
C SER A 90 8.59 18.72 0.24
N GLU A 91 9.10 18.88 -0.97
CA GLU A 91 10.24 18.09 -1.45
C GLU A 91 11.46 18.26 -0.52
N GLY A 92 11.98 17.13 -0.04
CA GLY A 92 13.14 17.10 0.87
C GLY A 92 12.81 17.15 2.37
N ASP A 93 11.53 17.28 2.74
CA ASP A 93 11.09 17.34 4.15
C ASP A 93 10.97 15.98 4.83
N ALA A 94 10.60 14.93 4.07
CA ALA A 94 10.34 13.62 4.63
C ALA A 94 10.72 12.48 3.68
N HIS A 95 11.12 11.35 4.26
CA HIS A 95 11.14 10.09 3.52
C HIS A 95 9.73 9.50 3.52
N ILE A 96 9.21 9.20 2.34
CA ILE A 96 7.86 8.66 2.16
C ILE A 96 8.00 7.18 1.77
N ILE A 97 7.62 6.29 2.67
CA ILE A 97 7.60 4.84 2.45
C ILE A 97 6.15 4.42 2.23
N ARG A 98 5.88 3.76 1.09
CA ARG A 98 4.54 3.30 0.71
C ARG A 98 4.52 1.80 0.43
N ASN A 99 3.58 1.09 1.02
CA ASN A 99 3.31 -0.32 0.75
C ASN A 99 1.82 -0.64 0.93
N ALA A 100 1.42 -1.89 0.67
CA ALA A 100 0.04 -2.33 0.88
C ALA A 100 -0.34 -2.20 2.36
N GLY A 101 -1.35 -1.36 2.67
CA GLY A 101 -1.82 -1.11 4.04
C GLY A 101 -1.04 -0.07 4.83
N GLY A 102 0.17 0.32 4.40
CA GLY A 102 1.04 1.19 5.21
C GLY A 102 1.74 0.44 6.35
N MET A 103 1.90 -0.87 6.20
CA MET A 103 2.35 -1.76 7.26
C MET A 103 3.80 -1.50 7.67
N ALA A 104 3.99 -1.19 8.96
CA ALA A 104 5.29 -0.86 9.54
C ALA A 104 6.29 -2.02 9.47
N LYS A 105 5.82 -3.27 9.55
CA LYS A 105 6.65 -4.48 9.44
C LYS A 105 7.41 -4.54 8.13
N ASP A 106 6.71 -4.26 7.02
CA ASP A 106 7.30 -4.27 5.68
C ASP A 106 8.15 -3.00 5.43
N ALA A 107 7.78 -1.87 6.03
CA ALA A 107 8.56 -0.63 5.97
C ALA A 107 9.87 -0.67 6.79
N LEU A 108 10.05 -1.63 7.69
CA LEU A 108 11.12 -1.66 8.70
C LEU A 108 12.54 -1.54 8.09
N ARG A 109 12.82 -2.26 7.00
CA ARG A 109 14.12 -2.18 6.31
C ARG A 109 14.44 -0.75 5.88
N SER A 110 13.45 -0.07 5.29
CA SER A 110 13.58 1.31 4.82
C SER A 110 13.69 2.29 6.00
N LEU A 111 12.94 2.05 7.09
CA LEU A 111 13.04 2.84 8.31
C LEU A 111 14.45 2.78 8.94
N ILE A 112 15.08 1.60 8.96
CA ILE A 112 16.44 1.44 9.49
C ILE A 112 17.43 2.26 8.68
N ILE A 113 17.36 2.19 7.34
CA ILE A 113 18.21 2.98 6.45
C ILE A 113 18.00 4.49 6.70
N SER A 114 16.73 4.90 6.76
CA SER A 114 16.30 6.27 7.05
C SER A 114 16.95 6.79 8.33
N GLN A 115 16.86 6.04 9.42
CA GLN A 115 17.40 6.47 10.71
C GLN A 115 18.93 6.45 10.80
N ARG A 116 19.54 5.35 10.31
CA ARG A 116 20.96 5.07 10.53
C ARG A 116 21.88 5.80 9.56
N LEU A 117 21.48 5.89 8.29
CA LEU A 117 22.28 6.53 7.25
C LEU A 117 21.86 7.97 7.00
N LEU A 118 20.56 8.29 7.15
CA LEU A 118 20.01 9.59 6.76
C LEU A 118 19.60 10.46 7.97
N GLY A 119 19.69 9.92 9.19
CA GLY A 119 19.60 10.70 10.41
C GLY A 119 18.17 11.03 10.88
N THR A 120 17.15 10.34 10.38
CA THR A 120 15.75 10.62 10.79
C THR A 120 15.50 10.25 12.25
N ARG A 121 14.63 11.02 12.92
CA ARG A 121 14.31 10.85 14.36
C ARG A 121 12.82 10.81 14.68
N GLU A 122 11.98 11.04 13.68
CA GLU A 122 10.53 10.98 13.81
C GLU A 122 9.96 10.04 12.76
N ILE A 123 8.95 9.24 13.17
CA ILE A 123 8.21 8.34 12.30
C ILE A 123 6.73 8.63 12.48
N ALA A 124 6.01 8.83 11.38
CA ALA A 124 4.57 8.96 11.38
C ALA A 124 3.96 7.84 10.54
N VAL A 125 3.09 7.03 11.15
CA VAL A 125 2.38 5.92 10.50
C VAL A 125 0.97 6.40 10.17
N TYR A 126 0.61 6.36 8.88
CA TYR A 126 -0.70 6.78 8.38
C TYR A 126 -1.38 5.61 7.69
N HIS A 127 -2.46 5.11 8.31
CA HIS A 127 -3.41 4.27 7.61
C HIS A 127 -4.56 5.14 7.10
N HIS A 128 -5.52 4.55 6.38
CA HIS A 128 -6.60 5.33 5.80
C HIS A 128 -7.94 4.59 5.79
N THR A 129 -9.03 5.36 5.76
CA THR A 129 -10.38 4.81 5.63
C THR A 129 -10.58 4.18 4.24
N GLY A 130 -11.44 3.16 4.16
CA GLY A 130 -11.70 2.45 2.90
C GLY A 130 -10.49 1.68 2.35
N CYS A 131 -9.59 1.20 3.22
CA CYS A 131 -8.41 0.41 2.82
C CYS A 131 -8.77 -1.00 2.36
N GLY A 132 -8.21 -1.41 1.22
CA GLY A 132 -8.40 -2.76 0.67
C GLY A 132 -7.83 -3.88 1.56
N MET A 133 -6.86 -3.58 2.43
CA MET A 133 -6.29 -4.59 3.35
C MET A 133 -7.26 -5.08 4.42
N VAL A 134 -8.42 -4.42 4.57
CA VAL A 134 -9.50 -4.83 5.48
C VAL A 134 -10.45 -5.83 4.84
N THR A 135 -10.48 -5.90 3.50
CA THR A 135 -11.56 -6.57 2.76
C THR A 135 -11.31 -8.04 2.46
N PHE A 136 -10.17 -8.61 2.86
CA PHE A 136 -9.82 -9.99 2.53
C PHE A 136 -9.03 -10.66 3.64
N ARG A 137 -8.83 -11.97 3.52
CA ARG A 137 -7.86 -12.74 4.30
C ARG A 137 -6.73 -13.27 3.43
N GLY A 138 -5.52 -13.33 3.94
CA GLY A 138 -4.35 -13.81 3.23
C GLY A 138 -4.53 -15.23 2.69
N SER A 139 -5.28 -16.08 3.40
CA SER A 139 -5.65 -17.43 2.93
C SER A 139 -6.53 -17.41 1.67
N GLU A 140 -7.42 -16.43 1.53
CA GLU A 140 -8.27 -16.26 0.36
C GLU A 140 -7.44 -15.78 -0.84
N LEU A 141 -6.52 -14.84 -0.62
CA LEU A 141 -5.62 -14.35 -1.65
C LEU A 141 -4.66 -15.45 -2.12
N LYS A 142 -4.09 -16.24 -1.20
CA LYS A 142 -3.27 -17.43 -1.54
C LYS A 142 -4.06 -18.41 -2.40
N ARG A 143 -5.32 -18.70 -2.04
CA ARG A 143 -6.18 -19.59 -2.82
C ARG A 143 -6.47 -19.01 -4.20
N LEU A 144 -6.73 -17.72 -4.32
CA LEU A 144 -6.97 -17.05 -5.59
C LEU A 144 -5.77 -17.16 -6.53
N VAL A 145 -4.56 -16.91 -6.02
CA VAL A 145 -3.31 -17.03 -6.79
C VAL A 145 -3.12 -18.46 -7.30
N LYS A 146 -3.28 -19.46 -6.42
CA LYS A 146 -3.17 -20.88 -6.80
C LYS A 146 -4.24 -21.32 -7.80
N TRP A 147 -5.44 -20.75 -7.71
CA TRP A 147 -6.53 -21.07 -8.63
C TRP A 147 -6.30 -20.49 -10.03
N ALA A 148 -5.63 -19.33 -10.12
CA ALA A 148 -5.31 -18.69 -11.39
C ALA A 148 -4.24 -19.45 -12.20
N ASP A 149 -3.35 -20.20 -11.54
CA ASP A 149 -2.29 -21.00 -12.17
C ASP A 149 -2.09 -22.35 -11.43
N PRO A 150 -3.03 -23.30 -11.58
CA PRO A 150 -3.09 -24.50 -10.75
C PRO A 150 -1.96 -25.51 -11.00
N ASP A 151 -1.36 -25.49 -12.19
CA ASP A 151 -0.29 -26.44 -12.57
C ASP A 151 1.11 -25.93 -12.14
N ASN A 152 1.20 -24.69 -11.64
CA ASN A 152 2.46 -24.06 -11.27
C ASN A 152 2.78 -24.24 -9.78
N ILE A 153 3.43 -25.37 -9.47
CA ILE A 153 3.84 -25.73 -8.11
C ILE A 153 4.75 -24.66 -7.49
N SER A 154 5.67 -24.09 -8.28
CA SER A 154 6.58 -23.04 -7.80
C SER A 154 5.83 -21.78 -7.36
N CYS A 155 4.79 -21.38 -8.11
CA CYS A 155 3.91 -20.27 -7.72
C CYS A 155 3.19 -20.55 -6.39
N ALA A 156 2.62 -21.74 -6.25
CA ALA A 156 1.92 -22.16 -5.04
C ALA A 156 2.82 -22.16 -3.79
N GLU A 157 4.05 -22.66 -3.92
CA GLU A 157 5.01 -22.67 -2.81
C GLU A 157 5.52 -21.27 -2.44
N GLN A 158 5.67 -20.38 -3.42
CA GLN A 158 6.10 -19.01 -3.17
C GLN A 158 5.01 -18.20 -2.47
N VAL A 159 3.76 -18.28 -2.93
CA VAL A 159 2.66 -17.51 -2.32
C VAL A 159 2.36 -17.97 -0.89
N ASP A 160 2.58 -19.25 -0.58
CA ASP A 160 2.39 -19.76 0.79
C ASP A 160 3.35 -19.14 1.81
N LYS A 161 4.55 -18.74 1.38
CA LYS A 161 5.58 -18.10 2.21
C LYS A 161 5.33 -16.62 2.45
N ILE A 162 4.41 -15.99 1.70
CA ILE A 162 4.10 -14.57 1.84
C ILE A 162 3.10 -14.38 2.99
N ASP A 163 3.45 -13.48 3.91
CA ASP A 163 2.49 -12.87 4.84
C ASP A 163 1.97 -11.58 4.20
N PHE A 164 0.65 -11.51 3.98
CA PHE A 164 0.03 -10.37 3.31
C PHE A 164 -0.28 -9.23 4.28
N LEU A 165 -0.10 -9.43 5.59
CA LEU A 165 -0.26 -8.39 6.59
C LEU A 165 -1.65 -7.73 6.57
N GLU A 166 -2.69 -8.50 6.25
CA GLU A 166 -4.07 -8.01 6.34
C GLU A 166 -4.47 -7.70 7.80
N PHE A 167 -5.46 -6.84 7.98
CA PHE A 167 -5.96 -6.46 9.29
C PHE A 167 -7.47 -6.25 9.26
N ASN A 168 -8.13 -6.39 10.41
CA ASN A 168 -9.61 -6.36 10.48
C ASN A 168 -10.14 -5.04 11.03
N ASP A 169 -9.31 -4.32 11.75
CA ASP A 169 -9.66 -3.07 12.41
C ASP A 169 -8.58 -2.04 12.12
N LEU A 170 -9.03 -0.88 11.64
CA LEU A 170 -8.15 0.19 11.18
C LEU A 170 -7.41 0.85 12.35
N GLU A 171 -8.09 1.16 13.44
CA GLU A 171 -7.46 1.81 14.60
C GLU A 171 -6.47 0.88 15.29
N GLU A 172 -6.84 -0.37 15.49
CA GLU A 172 -5.97 -1.38 16.08
C GLU A 172 -4.76 -1.67 15.19
N SER A 173 -4.91 -1.63 13.86
CA SER A 173 -3.77 -1.77 12.94
C SER A 173 -2.74 -0.66 13.15
N VAL A 174 -3.18 0.60 13.29
CA VAL A 174 -2.30 1.74 13.55
C VAL A 174 -1.61 1.60 14.91
N LYS A 175 -2.37 1.24 15.96
CA LYS A 175 -1.81 1.03 17.32
C LYS A 175 -0.79 -0.10 17.32
N SER A 176 -1.10 -1.21 16.65
CA SER A 176 -0.23 -2.39 16.53
C SER A 176 1.08 -2.03 15.85
N ASP A 177 1.03 -1.30 14.74
CA ASP A 177 2.24 -0.90 14.01
C ASP A 177 3.08 0.12 14.77
N VAL A 178 2.45 1.08 15.45
CA VAL A 178 3.18 2.01 16.33
C VAL A 178 3.85 1.26 17.48
N ASN A 179 3.17 0.31 18.11
CA ASN A 179 3.73 -0.49 19.19
C ASN A 179 4.88 -1.38 18.68
N PHE A 180 4.70 -2.02 17.53
CA PHE A 180 5.75 -2.80 16.86
C PHE A 180 7.03 -1.97 16.65
N LEU A 181 6.90 -0.73 16.18
CA LEU A 181 8.04 0.16 15.99
C LEU A 181 8.68 0.61 17.32
N LYS A 182 7.87 0.86 18.36
CA LYS A 182 8.35 1.24 19.69
C LYS A 182 9.11 0.12 20.39
N GLU A 183 8.67 -1.13 20.21
CA GLU A 183 9.27 -2.32 20.80
C GLU A 183 10.48 -2.82 20.00
N SER A 184 10.57 -2.47 18.72
CA SER A 184 11.64 -2.93 17.84
C SER A 184 13.02 -2.40 18.29
N PRO A 185 14.00 -3.29 18.59
CA PRO A 185 15.35 -2.88 18.95
C PRO A 185 16.13 -2.27 17.79
N LEU A 186 15.61 -2.38 16.56
CA LEU A 186 16.23 -1.85 15.35
C LEU A 186 15.99 -0.34 15.21
N ILE A 187 14.88 0.15 15.77
CA ILE A 187 14.52 1.56 15.80
C ILE A 187 15.33 2.28 16.90
N LEU A 188 15.81 3.48 16.60
CA LEU A 188 16.61 4.28 17.54
C LEU A 188 15.79 4.63 18.78
N LYS A 189 16.40 4.47 19.97
CA LYS A 189 15.80 4.91 21.23
C LYS A 189 15.54 6.42 21.20
N GLY A 190 14.38 6.84 21.70
CA GLY A 190 13.96 8.25 21.68
C GLY A 190 13.36 8.72 20.35
N THR A 191 13.17 7.83 19.37
CA THR A 191 12.41 8.14 18.15
C THR A 191 10.98 8.50 18.52
N LYS A 192 10.49 9.64 18.02
CA LYS A 192 9.08 10.02 18.16
C LYS A 192 8.25 9.27 17.14
N ILE A 193 7.33 8.42 17.59
CA ILE A 193 6.47 7.61 16.73
C ILE A 193 5.02 8.02 16.98
N THR A 194 4.31 8.40 15.92
CA THR A 194 2.90 8.82 15.95
C THR A 194 2.07 7.99 14.97
N GLY A 195 0.80 7.79 15.29
CA GLY A 195 -0.12 7.00 14.47
C GLY A 195 -1.36 7.81 14.10
N TRP A 196 -1.74 7.74 12.82
CA TRP A 196 -2.77 8.57 12.20
C TRP A 196 -3.68 7.74 11.30
N ILE A 197 -4.91 8.19 11.20
CA ILE A 197 -5.89 7.70 10.22
C ILE A 197 -6.24 8.86 9.30
N HIS A 198 -5.95 8.68 8.01
CA HIS A 198 -6.33 9.58 6.93
C HIS A 198 -7.71 9.21 6.41
N ASP A 199 -8.66 10.12 6.53
CA ASP A 199 -9.96 9.97 5.92
C ASP A 199 -9.87 10.36 4.43
N ILE A 200 -10.11 9.39 3.55
CA ILE A 200 -9.97 9.59 2.11
C ILE A 200 -11.06 10.48 1.49
N ASP A 201 -12.22 10.58 2.12
CA ASP A 201 -13.38 11.30 1.59
C ASP A 201 -13.32 12.79 1.96
N THR A 202 -12.86 13.08 3.18
CA THR A 202 -12.70 14.46 3.69
C THR A 202 -11.30 15.02 3.50
N GLY A 203 -10.29 14.15 3.38
CA GLY A 203 -8.88 14.53 3.36
C GLY A 203 -8.30 14.87 4.74
N GLU A 204 -9.06 14.69 5.82
CA GLU A 204 -8.61 14.98 7.19
C GLU A 204 -7.78 13.83 7.77
N ALA A 205 -6.76 14.17 8.57
CA ALA A 205 -5.97 13.18 9.32
C ALA A 205 -6.26 13.28 10.82
N THR A 206 -6.75 12.18 11.40
CA THR A 206 -7.03 12.08 12.83
C THR A 206 -5.92 11.30 13.53
N ARG A 207 -5.42 11.83 14.64
CA ARG A 207 -4.39 11.16 15.44
C ARG A 207 -5.01 10.09 16.33
N VAL A 208 -4.42 8.89 16.30
CA VAL A 208 -4.79 7.76 17.16
C VAL A 208 -3.85 7.65 18.36
N ILE A 209 -2.54 7.91 18.18
CA ILE A 209 -1.50 7.81 19.22
C ILE A 209 -0.35 8.81 19.04
#